data_AF-A0A7S3F225-F1
#
_entry.id   AF-A0A7S3F225-F1
#
_cell.length_a   1.000
_cell.length_b   1.000
_cell.length_c   1.000
_cell.angle_alpha   90.00
_cell.angle_beta   90.00
_cell.angle_gamma   90.00
#
_symmetry.space_group_name_H-M   'P 1'
#
loop_
_entity.id
_entity.type
_entity.pdbx_description
1 polymer ?
#
loop_
_entity_poly.entity_id
_entity_poly.type
_entity_poly.pdbx_seq_one_letter_code
_entity_poly.pdbx_strand_id
1 'polypeptide(L)'
;RLFVVHDKASGAGGEEPAGRAARVGHFYLDLHPREGKYGHAAIFHLLKRRGEQTPVDCMLCNLPAPSRDGTPALLRHGDVVTFFHEFGHIMHGLCSEGEANSTRL
;
A
#
# COMPACT_ATOMS: atom_id res chain seq x y z
N ARG A 1 2.20 -6.79 -6.41
CA ARG A 1 1.71 -5.84 -7.44
C ARG A 1 1.85 -4.42 -6.92
N LEU A 2 2.23 -3.45 -7.78
CA LEU A 2 2.35 -2.02 -7.45
C LEU A 2 1.01 -1.31 -7.64
N PHE A 3 0.67 -0.42 -6.72
CA PHE A 3 -0.51 0.43 -6.72
C PHE A 3 -0.11 1.89 -6.48
N VAL A 4 -0.92 2.82 -6.97
CA VAL A 4 -0.74 4.26 -6.79
C VAL A 4 -1.96 4.82 -6.07
N VAL A 5 -1.73 5.67 -5.07
CA VAL A 5 -2.78 6.42 -4.40
C VAL A 5 -2.75 7.86 -4.89
N HIS A 6 -3.90 8.36 -5.30
CA HIS A 6 -4.11 9.74 -5.72
C HIS A 6 -5.06 10.43 -4.74
N ASP A 7 -4.76 11.67 -4.39
CA ASP A 7 -5.72 12.54 -3.74
C ASP A 7 -6.78 12.91 -4.78
N LYS A 8 -8.04 12.82 -4.36
CA LYS A 8 -9.18 13.11 -5.21
C LYS A 8 -9.36 14.62 -5.44
N ALA A 9 -8.74 15.49 -4.64
CA ALA A 9 -8.81 16.97 -4.69
C ALA A 9 -9.84 17.48 -5.71
N SER A 10 -11.07 17.62 -5.19
CA SER A 10 -12.35 17.89 -5.86
C SER A 10 -12.22 18.63 -7.19
N GLY A 11 -12.85 18.11 -8.23
CA GLY A 11 -13.10 18.85 -9.47
C GLY A 11 -13.73 20.20 -9.16
N ALA A 12 -12.92 21.26 -9.20
CA ALA A 12 -13.41 22.60 -9.43
C ALA A 12 -13.72 22.68 -10.93
N GLY A 13 -14.98 22.96 -11.25
CA GLY A 13 -15.39 23.24 -12.62
C GLY A 13 -14.55 24.37 -13.20
N GLY A 14 -13.82 24.06 -14.26
CA GLY A 14 -12.95 24.98 -14.97
C GLY A 14 -12.02 24.18 -15.87
N GLU A 15 -11.99 24.52 -17.15
CA GLU A 15 -11.15 23.89 -18.19
C GLU A 15 -9.66 24.15 -17.93
N GLU A 16 -9.09 23.57 -16.86
CA GLU A 16 -7.65 23.43 -16.70
C GLU A 16 -7.24 22.04 -17.22
N PRO A 17 -6.13 21.93 -17.98
CA PRO A 17 -5.73 20.67 -18.59
C PRO A 17 -5.51 19.65 -17.48
N ALA A 18 -6.30 18.57 -17.49
CA ALA A 18 -6.42 17.57 -16.43
C ALA A 18 -5.09 17.31 -15.69
N GLY A 19 -4.85 18.11 -14.66
CA GLY A 19 -3.66 18.04 -13.84
C GLY A 19 -3.71 16.69 -13.16
N ARG A 20 -2.71 15.85 -13.42
CA ARG A 20 -2.52 14.53 -12.81
C ARG A 20 -2.90 14.63 -11.33
N ALA A 21 -4.01 14.00 -10.92
CA ALA A 21 -4.49 14.00 -9.54
C ALA A 21 -3.32 13.90 -8.55
N ALA A 22 -3.25 14.81 -7.58
CA ALA A 22 -2.06 14.98 -6.73
C ALA A 22 -1.68 13.63 -6.12
N ARG A 23 -0.48 13.14 -6.43
CA ARG A 23 -0.11 11.77 -6.06
C ARG A 23 0.25 11.70 -4.59
N VAL A 24 -0.45 10.85 -3.85
CA VAL A 24 -0.23 10.63 -2.42
C VAL A 24 0.95 9.68 -2.22
N GLY A 25 1.00 8.56 -2.94
CA GLY A 25 2.03 7.55 -2.67
C GLY A 25 1.93 6.33 -3.58
N HIS A 26 2.85 5.38 -3.37
CA HIS A 26 2.81 4.06 -3.99
C HIS A 26 2.83 2.98 -2.93
N PHE A 27 2.30 1.80 -3.24
CA PHE A 27 2.51 0.64 -2.40
C PHE A 27 2.55 -0.67 -3.18
N TYR A 28 3.28 -1.64 -2.64
CA TYR A 28 3.31 -3.01 -3.13
C TYR A 28 2.44 -3.91 -2.26
N LEU A 29 1.67 -4.79 -2.90
CA LEU A 29 1.02 -5.92 -2.22
C LEU A 29 1.69 -7.23 -2.62
N ASP A 30 2.12 -7.98 -1.62
CA ASP A 30 2.63 -9.34 -1.72
C ASP A 30 1.84 -10.24 -0.76
N LEU A 31 0.74 -10.82 -1.25
CA LEU A 31 -0.30 -11.39 -0.38
C LEU A 31 -0.19 -12.89 -0.15
N HIS A 32 0.45 -13.64 -1.05
CA HIS A 32 0.39 -15.10 -1.04
C HIS A 32 1.68 -15.74 -0.50
N PRO A 33 1.58 -16.89 0.17
CA PRO A 33 2.75 -17.62 0.62
C PRO A 33 3.56 -18.14 -0.58
N ARG A 34 4.89 -18.12 -0.43
CA ARG A 34 5.85 -18.77 -1.33
C ARG A 34 7.08 -19.19 -0.55
N GLU A 35 7.81 -20.17 -1.07
CA GLU A 35 9.10 -20.57 -0.50
C GLU A 35 10.05 -19.36 -0.39
N GLY A 36 10.75 -19.25 0.74
CA GLY A 36 11.68 -18.15 1.02
C GLY A 36 11.03 -16.80 1.36
N LYS A 37 9.70 -16.70 1.46
CA LYS A 37 9.01 -15.47 1.91
C LYS A 37 9.02 -15.33 3.43
N TYR A 38 9.07 -14.09 3.90
CA TYR A 38 8.82 -13.76 5.31
C TYR A 38 7.46 -14.32 5.79
N GLY A 39 7.48 -15.05 6.91
CA GLY A 39 6.34 -15.87 7.37
C GLY A 39 5.22 -15.10 8.07
N HIS A 40 5.46 -13.88 8.54
CA HIS A 40 4.46 -13.06 9.21
C HIS A 40 3.88 -11.98 8.28
N ALA A 41 2.72 -11.45 8.66
CA ALA A 41 2.23 -10.22 8.07
C ALA A 41 3.12 -9.05 8.53
N ALA A 42 3.50 -8.17 7.61
CA ALA A 42 4.37 -7.03 7.91
C ALA A 42 4.22 -5.91 6.87
N ILE A 43 4.43 -4.68 7.34
CA ILE A 43 4.59 -3.49 6.52
C ILE A 43 6.05 -3.03 6.52
N PHE A 44 6.56 -2.71 5.34
CA PHE A 44 7.85 -2.08 5.14
C PHE A 44 7.67 -0.72 4.49
N HIS A 45 8.10 0.34 5.17
CA HIS A 45 8.17 1.69 4.60
C HIS A 45 9.47 1.81 3.81
N LEU A 46 9.39 1.57 2.49
CA LEU A 46 10.56 1.54 1.60
C LEU A 46 11.12 2.96 1.37
N LEU A 47 10.22 3.92 1.19
CA LEU A 47 10.56 5.35 1.11
C LEU A 47 9.56 6.13 1.96
N LYS A 48 10.08 6.90 2.91
CA LYS A 48 9.26 7.80 3.75
C LYS A 48 9.11 9.15 3.06
N ARG A 49 8.02 9.88 3.38
CA ARG A 49 7.84 11.25 2.90
C ARG A 49 8.93 12.16 3.48
N ARG A 50 9.59 12.90 2.58
CA ARG A 50 10.61 13.91 2.91
C ARG A 50 10.70 14.92 1.78
N GLY A 51 10.28 16.16 2.03
CA GLY A 51 10.15 17.17 0.97
C GLY A 51 9.27 16.67 -0.18
N GLU A 52 9.80 16.75 -1.40
CA GLU A 52 9.11 16.29 -2.63
C GLU A 52 9.11 14.77 -2.83
N GLN A 53 9.80 14.01 -1.98
CA GLN A 53 9.86 12.55 -2.11
C GLN A 53 8.47 11.93 -1.87
N THR A 54 7.99 11.21 -2.88
CA THR A 54 6.73 10.45 -2.79
C THR A 54 6.96 9.17 -1.96
N PRO A 55 6.16 8.92 -0.90
CA PRO A 55 6.32 7.73 -0.07
C PRO A 55 5.98 6.45 -0.83
N VAL A 56 6.65 5.37 -0.44
CA VAL A 56 6.48 4.02 -1.00
C VAL A 56 6.48 2.99 0.12
N ASP A 57 5.39 2.23 0.22
CA ASP A 57 5.23 1.18 1.22
C ASP A 57 5.10 -0.21 0.57
N CYS A 58 5.29 -1.26 1.36
CA CYS A 58 5.13 -2.65 0.92
C CYS A 58 4.46 -3.47 2.02
N MET A 59 3.37 -4.15 1.66
CA MET A 59 2.67 -5.07 2.55
C MET A 59 2.94 -6.51 2.15
N LEU A 60 3.49 -7.26 3.09
CA LEU A 60 3.66 -8.70 3.01
C LEU A 60 2.57 -9.34 3.88
N CYS A 61 1.81 -10.27 3.30
CA CYS A 61 0.90 -11.14 4.01
C CYS A 61 1.04 -12.59 3.51
N ASN A 62 0.40 -13.53 4.19
CA ASN A 62 0.36 -14.93 3.78
C ASN A 62 -1.09 -15.43 3.68
N LEU A 63 -1.91 -14.68 2.95
CA LEU A 63 -3.31 -14.99 2.65
C LEU A 63 -3.40 -16.17 1.66
N PRO A 64 -4.50 -16.94 1.71
CA PRO A 64 -4.73 -18.07 0.80
C PRO A 64 -4.42 -17.72 -0.65
N ALA A 65 -3.69 -18.60 -1.34
CA ALA A 65 -3.45 -18.48 -2.77
C ALA A 65 -4.58 -19.18 -3.56
N PRO A 66 -4.86 -18.76 -4.81
CA PRO A 66 -5.72 -19.54 -5.69
C PRO A 66 -5.15 -20.95 -5.85
N SER A 67 -6.02 -21.95 -5.86
CA SER A 67 -5.60 -23.34 -6.07
C SER A 67 -5.24 -23.58 -7.54
N ARG A 68 -4.46 -24.65 -7.78
CA ARG A 68 -3.99 -25.01 -9.12
C ARG A 68 -5.11 -25.36 -10.10
N ASP A 69 -6.27 -25.76 -9.60
CA ASP A 69 -7.47 -26.08 -10.39
C ASP A 69 -8.30 -24.84 -10.78
N GLY A 70 -7.84 -23.63 -10.42
CA GLY A 70 -8.50 -22.37 -10.76
C GLY A 70 -9.51 -21.88 -9.72
N THR A 71 -9.66 -22.55 -8.58
CA THR A 71 -10.52 -22.04 -7.51
C THR A 71 -9.95 -20.72 -6.96
N PRO A 72 -10.77 -19.66 -6.83
CA PRO A 72 -10.31 -18.38 -6.29
C PRO A 72 -9.77 -18.49 -4.87
N ALA A 73 -8.88 -17.57 -4.51
CA ALA A 73 -8.42 -17.38 -3.14
C ALA A 73 -9.56 -16.80 -2.28
N LEU A 74 -10.36 -17.67 -1.65
CA LEU A 74 -11.39 -17.25 -0.71
C LEU A 74 -10.75 -16.88 0.64
N LEU A 75 -11.19 -15.76 1.20
CA LEU A 75 -10.73 -15.26 2.49
C LEU A 75 -11.75 -15.57 3.58
N ARG A 76 -11.29 -16.04 4.73
CA ARG A 76 -12.10 -16.06 5.94
C ARG A 76 -12.22 -14.65 6.49
N HIS A 77 -13.21 -14.41 7.34
CA HIS A 77 -13.37 -13.10 7.98
C HIS A 77 -12.08 -12.63 8.70
N GLY A 78 -11.38 -13.53 9.40
CA GLY A 78 -10.10 -13.19 10.05
C GLY A 78 -9.00 -12.75 9.08
N ASP A 79 -8.99 -13.31 7.86
CA ASP A 79 -8.05 -12.92 6.80
C ASP A 79 -8.37 -11.51 6.29
N VAL A 80 -9.66 -11.18 6.15
CA VAL A 80 -10.12 -9.84 5.78
C VAL A 80 -9.75 -8.81 6.85
N VAL A 81 -9.97 -9.13 8.13
CA VAL A 81 -9.57 -8.25 9.25
C VAL A 81 -8.07 -8.01 9.23
N THR A 82 -7.26 -9.06 9.04
CA THR A 82 -5.80 -8.95 8.94
C THR A 82 -5.39 -8.07 7.77
N PHE A 83 -6.00 -8.27 6.59
CA PHE A 83 -5.72 -7.44 5.42
C PHE A 83 -5.98 -5.96 5.70
N PHE A 84 -7.12 -5.62 6.29
CA PHE A 84 -7.45 -4.22 6.59
C PHE A 84 -6.60 -3.63 7.72
N HIS A 85 -6.17 -4.44 8.69
CA HIS A 85 -5.22 -4.01 9.72
C HIS A 85 -3.90 -3.55 9.08
N GLU A 86 -3.29 -4.39 8.25
CA GLU A 86 -2.03 -4.07 7.57
C GLU A 86 -2.18 -2.97 6.53
N PHE A 87 -3.31 -2.95 5.80
CA PHE A 87 -3.60 -1.87 4.86
C PHE A 87 -3.76 -0.51 5.56
N GLY A 88 -4.28 -0.50 6.80
CA GLY A 88 -4.35 0.70 7.62
C GLY A 88 -2.97 1.30 7.89
N HIS A 89 -1.95 0.47 8.13
CA HIS A 89 -0.56 0.91 8.30
C HIS A 89 0.02 1.50 7.01
N ILE A 90 -0.29 0.94 5.83
CA ILE A 90 0.07 1.56 4.54
C ILE A 90 -0.53 2.97 4.45
N MET A 91 -1.83 3.11 4.68
CA MET A 91 -2.50 4.40 4.56
C MET A 91 -1.95 5.42 5.57
N HIS A 92 -1.65 4.99 6.79
CA HIS A 92 -0.99 5.83 7.77
C HIS A 92 0.39 6.32 7.28
N GLY A 93 1.19 5.44 6.65
CA GLY A 93 2.48 5.81 6.07
C GLY A 93 2.37 6.78 4.88
N LEU A 94 1.44 6.52 3.95
CA LEU A 94 1.29 7.31 2.73
C LEU A 94 0.65 8.69 2.96
N CYS A 95 -0.31 8.78 3.88
CA CYS A 95 -1.07 9.99 4.17
C CYS A 95 -0.47 10.85 5.30
N SER A 96 0.60 10.41 5.96
CA SER A 96 1.29 11.24 6.94
C SER A 96 1.97 12.44 6.24
N GLU A 97 1.65 13.64 6.69
CA GLU A 97 2.17 14.92 6.16
C GLU A 97 3.40 15.43 6.94
N GLY A 98 3.77 14.76 8.03
CA GLY A 98 4.94 15.11 8.84
C GLY A 98 6.26 14.63 8.21
N GLU A 99 7.35 15.37 8.41
CA GLU A 99 8.68 14.88 8.08
C GLU A 99 9.01 13.67 8.96
N ALA A 100 9.29 12.53 8.34
CA ALA A 100 9.76 11.38 9.08
C ALA A 100 11.18 11.65 9.61
N ASN A 101 11.35 11.56 10.93
CA ASN A 101 12.67 11.55 11.57
C ASN A 101 13.43 10.29 11.13
N SER A 102 14.15 10.38 10.01
CA SER A 102 15.12 9.37 9.60
C SER A 102 16.47 9.77 10.19
N THR A 103 16.94 9.02 11.19
CA THR A 103 18.35 9.07 11.57
C THR A 103 19.18 8.78 10.33
N ARG A 104 20.07 9.70 9.95
CA ARG A 104 21.05 9.45 8.89
C ARG A 104 21.90 8.25 9.32
N LEU A 105 21.79 7.14 8.59
CA LEU A 105 22.83 6.11 8.56
C LEU A 105 23.90 6.55 7.56
#